data_AF-A0A7C9GGF4-F1
#
_entry.id   AF-A0A7C9GGF4-F1
#
_cell.length_a   1.000
_cell.length_b   1.000
_cell.length_c   1.000
_cell.angle_alpha   90.00
_cell.angle_beta   90.00
_cell.angle_gamma   90.00
#
_symmetry.space_group_name_H-M   'P 1'
#
loop_
_entity.id
_entity.type
_entity.pdbx_description
1 polymer ?
#
loop_
_entity_poly.entity_id
_entity_poly.type
_entity_poly.pdbx_seq_one_letter_code
_entity_poly.pdbx_strand_id
1 'polypeptide(L)'
;MCLALASCMSPDGADTASQRRSVQDMRAKTMARLDEVHPGACERIAKAAGHAVFSNVNVNLILLSAGGGWGVVRDKATGKDTYMRMASGGIGLGLGVKDFRGVFVFDTKERLDWFVNEGWDASGQADAAAKASDKGGAWAGAVDVAPGVHLYQITENGLALQATVQGTKFWKDSELN
;
A
#
# COMPACT_ATOMS: atom_id res chain seq x y z
N MET A 1 -24.27 -10.44 -22.24
CA MET A 1 -23.79 -10.62 -20.86
C MET A 1 -22.27 -10.70 -20.91
N CYS A 2 -21.60 -9.54 -20.94
CA CYS A 2 -20.14 -9.42 -20.98
C CYS A 2 -19.77 -8.52 -19.80
N LEU A 3 -19.68 -9.11 -18.61
CA LEU A 3 -19.42 -8.40 -17.36
C LEU A 3 -18.12 -8.92 -16.74
N ALA A 4 -17.35 -7.97 -16.22
CA ALA A 4 -16.52 -8.09 -15.02
C ALA A 4 -15.20 -8.89 -15.10
N LEU A 5 -14.25 -8.44 -15.93
CA LEU A 5 -12.82 -8.74 -15.69
C LEU A 5 -11.93 -7.47 -15.54
N ALA A 6 -12.50 -6.26 -15.58
CA ALA A 6 -11.73 -5.01 -15.54
C ALA A 6 -11.82 -4.21 -14.22
N SER A 7 -12.68 -4.61 -13.26
CA SER A 7 -12.99 -3.75 -12.10
C SER A 7 -12.06 -3.85 -10.89
N CYS A 8 -11.13 -4.80 -10.81
CA CYS A 8 -10.26 -4.89 -9.63
C CYS A 8 -9.16 -3.81 -9.58
N MET A 9 -8.98 -3.02 -10.64
CA MET A 9 -7.89 -2.03 -10.75
C MET A 9 -8.32 -0.59 -10.44
N SER A 10 -9.61 -0.36 -10.18
CA SER A 10 -10.17 0.96 -9.83
C SER A 10 -11.08 0.84 -8.60
N PRO A 11 -11.26 1.92 -7.82
CA PRO A 11 -12.23 1.93 -6.73
C PRO A 11 -13.66 1.75 -7.23
N ASP A 12 -14.49 1.06 -6.43
CA ASP A 12 -15.92 0.90 -6.76
C ASP A 12 -16.66 2.23 -6.65
N GLY A 13 -17.49 2.55 -7.65
CA GLY A 13 -18.35 3.74 -7.63
C GLY A 13 -18.65 4.29 -9.01
N ALA A 14 -19.81 4.93 -9.16
CA ALA A 14 -20.26 5.54 -10.41
C ALA A 14 -19.76 6.99 -10.59
N ASP A 15 -19.33 7.64 -9.50
CA ASP A 15 -18.82 9.00 -9.47
C ASP A 15 -17.63 9.16 -8.49
N THR A 16 -16.92 10.28 -8.56
CA THR A 16 -15.76 10.56 -7.70
C THR A 16 -16.06 10.43 -6.21
N ALA A 17 -17.24 10.86 -5.75
CA ALA A 17 -17.58 10.82 -4.32
C ALA A 17 -17.80 9.39 -3.82
N SER A 18 -18.49 8.57 -4.61
CA SER A 18 -18.70 7.15 -4.34
C SER A 18 -17.40 6.36 -4.39
N GLN A 19 -16.52 6.65 -5.36
CA GLN A 19 -15.18 6.07 -5.44
C GLN A 19 -14.33 6.42 -4.22
N ARG A 20 -14.27 7.70 -3.85
CA ARG A 20 -13.58 8.16 -2.62
C ARG A 20 -14.09 7.47 -1.37
N ARG A 21 -15.41 7.25 -1.25
CA ARG A 21 -16.03 6.51 -0.16
C ARG A 21 -15.59 5.05 -0.15
N SER A 22 -15.58 4.38 -1.31
CA SER A 22 -15.08 3.00 -1.43
C SER A 22 -13.62 2.89 -0.97
N VAL A 23 -12.77 3.87 -1.31
CA VAL A 23 -11.39 3.89 -0.83
C VAL A 23 -11.29 4.05 0.68
N GLN A 24 -12.12 4.91 1.27
CA GLN A 24 -12.16 5.12 2.72
C GLN A 24 -12.66 3.88 3.47
N ASP A 25 -13.66 3.19 2.93
CA ASP A 25 -14.18 1.94 3.49
C ASP A 25 -13.12 0.83 3.44
N MET A 26 -12.41 0.70 2.31
CA MET A 26 -11.28 -0.23 2.17
C MET A 26 -10.20 0.05 3.21
N ARG A 27 -9.83 1.33 3.41
CA ARG A 27 -8.89 1.72 4.46
C ARG A 27 -9.38 1.28 5.83
N ALA A 28 -10.62 1.63 6.18
CA ALA A 28 -11.19 1.33 7.50
C ALA A 28 -11.19 -0.17 7.79
N LYS A 29 -11.66 -0.99 6.84
CA LYS A 29 -11.65 -2.46 6.93
C LYS A 29 -10.23 -3.02 7.08
N THR A 30 -9.27 -2.48 6.32
CA THR A 30 -7.87 -2.93 6.38
C THR A 30 -7.24 -2.60 7.73
N MET A 31 -7.48 -1.40 8.26
CA MET A 31 -6.95 -0.99 9.56
C MET A 31 -7.55 -1.83 10.70
N ALA A 32 -8.86 -2.11 10.65
CA ALA A 32 -9.50 -3.02 11.60
C ALA A 32 -8.88 -4.42 11.52
N ARG A 33 -8.71 -4.95 10.30
CA ARG A 33 -8.05 -6.26 10.11
C ARG A 33 -6.61 -6.27 10.60
N LEU A 34 -5.86 -5.19 10.41
CA LEU A 34 -4.49 -5.07 10.91
C LEU A 34 -4.44 -5.17 12.43
N ASP A 35 -5.37 -4.52 13.14
CA ASP A 35 -5.44 -4.56 14.60
C ASP A 35 -5.81 -5.95 15.11
N GLU A 36 -6.69 -6.68 14.40
CA GLU A 36 -7.01 -8.08 14.72
C GLU A 36 -5.80 -9.00 14.60
N VAL A 37 -5.05 -8.91 13.50
CA VAL A 37 -3.92 -9.82 13.23
C VAL A 37 -2.63 -9.38 13.93
N HIS A 38 -2.53 -8.11 14.30
CA HIS A 38 -1.39 -7.55 15.03
C HIS A 38 -1.85 -6.46 16.01
N PRO A 39 -2.33 -6.85 17.20
CA PRO A 39 -2.73 -5.90 18.23
C PRO A 39 -1.65 -4.84 18.52
N GLY A 40 -2.10 -3.59 18.69
CA GLY A 40 -1.22 -2.45 18.96
C GLY A 40 -0.50 -1.88 17.72
N ALA A 41 -0.68 -2.47 16.53
CA ALA A 41 -0.20 -1.86 15.29
C ALA A 41 -0.88 -0.50 15.03
N CYS A 42 -2.20 -0.42 15.23
CA CYS A 42 -2.95 0.83 15.08
C CYS A 42 -2.50 1.91 16.06
N GLU A 43 -2.16 1.57 17.29
CA GLU A 43 -1.62 2.52 18.28
C GLU A 43 -0.26 3.08 17.87
N ARG A 44 0.61 2.25 17.29
CA ARG A 44 1.90 2.73 16.75
C ARG A 44 1.66 3.61 15.53
N ILE A 45 0.79 3.20 14.60
CA ILE A 45 0.44 4.00 13.41
C ILE A 45 -0.12 5.36 13.81
N ALA A 46 -0.92 5.43 14.87
CA ALA A 46 -1.45 6.67 15.39
C ALA A 46 -0.36 7.66 15.87
N LYS A 47 0.87 7.19 16.16
CA LYS A 47 2.01 8.04 16.57
C LYS A 47 2.83 8.56 15.39
N ALA A 48 2.77 7.91 14.23
CA ALA A 48 3.50 8.29 13.01
C ALA A 48 3.04 9.63 12.41
N ALA A 49 3.74 10.14 11.39
CA ALA A 49 3.36 11.37 10.67
C ALA A 49 2.16 11.17 9.73
N GLY A 50 1.94 9.93 9.29
CA GLY A 50 0.78 9.52 8.52
C GLY A 50 0.93 8.09 8.05
N HIS A 51 -0.07 7.60 7.31
CA HIS A 51 -0.08 6.25 6.79
C HIS A 51 -0.76 6.20 5.42
N ALA A 52 -0.38 5.23 4.60
CA ALA A 52 -1.06 4.91 3.36
C ALA A 52 -1.64 3.51 3.42
N VAL A 53 -2.83 3.33 2.86
CA VAL A 53 -3.45 2.02 2.72
C VAL A 53 -3.79 1.78 1.27
N PHE A 54 -3.31 0.65 0.74
CA PHE A 54 -3.52 0.24 -0.64
C PHE A 54 -4.18 -1.13 -0.69
N SER A 55 -5.15 -1.27 -1.59
CA SER A 55 -5.50 -2.56 -2.15
C SER A 55 -4.48 -2.92 -3.23
N ASN A 56 -4.03 -4.17 -3.26
CA ASN A 56 -3.30 -4.70 -4.40
C ASN A 56 -3.89 -6.02 -4.83
N VAL A 57 -4.20 -6.10 -6.12
CA VAL A 57 -4.49 -7.35 -6.80
C VAL A 57 -3.33 -7.64 -7.73
N ASN A 58 -2.54 -8.65 -7.39
CA ASN A 58 -1.42 -9.09 -8.21
C ASN A 58 -1.76 -10.43 -8.88
N VAL A 59 -1.58 -10.50 -10.20
CA VAL A 59 -1.74 -11.72 -11.00
C VAL A 59 -0.35 -12.24 -11.37
N ASN A 60 -0.04 -13.46 -10.94
CA ASN A 60 1.21 -14.15 -11.27
C ASN A 60 0.96 -15.26 -12.30
N LEU A 61 1.75 -15.26 -13.37
CA LEU A 61 1.78 -16.26 -14.44
C LEU A 61 3.18 -16.85 -14.60
N ILE A 62 3.45 -17.91 -13.83
CA ILE A 62 4.69 -18.72 -13.77
C ILE A 62 5.94 -17.89 -13.47
N LEU A 63 6.35 -17.02 -14.40
CA LEU A 63 7.53 -16.17 -14.34
C LEU A 63 7.21 -14.68 -14.42
N LEU A 64 6.00 -14.29 -14.83
CA LEU A 64 5.63 -12.88 -14.99
C LEU A 64 4.57 -12.50 -13.97
N SER A 65 4.75 -11.36 -13.32
CA SER A 65 3.76 -10.78 -12.42
C SER A 65 3.35 -9.41 -12.90
N ALA A 66 2.05 -9.15 -12.84
CA ALA A 66 1.47 -7.83 -13.08
C ALA A 66 0.37 -7.60 -12.05
N GLY A 67 0.34 -6.41 -11.48
CA GLY A 67 -0.64 -6.05 -10.47
C GLY A 67 -1.05 -4.60 -10.57
N GLY A 68 -2.23 -4.31 -10.07
CA GLY A 68 -2.79 -2.97 -10.03
C GLY A 68 -3.54 -2.76 -8.73
N GLY A 69 -3.62 -1.51 -8.31
CA GLY A 69 -4.24 -1.18 -7.06
C GLY A 69 -4.52 0.31 -6.90
N TRP A 70 -5.26 0.61 -5.85
CA TRP A 70 -5.64 1.95 -5.47
C TRP A 70 -5.63 2.07 -3.96
N GLY A 71 -5.54 3.29 -3.48
CA GLY A 71 -5.36 3.52 -2.06
C GLY A 71 -5.50 4.98 -1.68
N VAL A 72 -5.20 5.24 -0.42
CA VAL A 72 -5.27 6.56 0.16
C VAL A 72 -4.13 6.76 1.15
N VAL A 73 -3.52 7.93 1.09
CA VAL A 73 -2.60 8.45 2.09
C VAL A 73 -3.36 9.38 3.02
N ARG A 74 -3.32 9.12 4.33
CA ARG A 74 -3.82 10.01 5.38
C ARG A 74 -2.65 10.75 6.00
N ASP A 75 -2.61 12.06 5.80
CA ASP A 75 -1.73 12.96 6.53
C ASP A 75 -2.32 13.19 7.93
N LYS A 76 -1.55 12.88 8.98
CA LYS A 76 -2.05 13.00 10.36
C LYS A 76 -2.18 14.45 10.80
N ALA A 77 -1.27 15.32 10.39
CA ALA A 77 -1.22 16.70 10.84
C ALA A 77 -2.40 17.51 10.28
N THR A 78 -2.78 17.25 9.04
CA THR A 78 -3.86 17.99 8.35
C THR A 78 -5.19 17.23 8.33
N GLY A 79 -5.17 15.92 8.55
CA GLY A 79 -6.33 15.05 8.36
C GLY A 79 -6.69 14.82 6.89
N LYS A 80 -5.91 15.34 5.93
CA LYS A 80 -6.17 15.27 4.50
C LYS A 80 -5.96 13.84 3.99
N ASP A 81 -6.91 13.40 3.16
CA ASP A 81 -6.78 12.20 2.33
C ASP A 81 -6.24 12.59 0.95
N THR A 82 -5.20 11.88 0.49
CA THR A 82 -4.71 11.95 -0.88
C THR A 82 -4.87 10.59 -1.53
N TYR A 83 -5.65 10.52 -2.59
CA TYR A 83 -5.97 9.26 -3.27
C TYR A 83 -4.85 8.89 -4.24
N MET A 84 -4.47 7.62 -4.26
CA MET A 84 -3.30 7.16 -4.98
C MET A 84 -3.60 5.88 -5.76
N ARG A 85 -2.85 5.69 -6.83
CA ARG A 85 -2.86 4.49 -7.66
C ARG A 85 -1.51 3.80 -7.56
N MET A 86 -1.52 2.52 -7.88
CA MET A 86 -0.31 1.74 -7.99
C MET A 86 -0.40 0.69 -9.09
N ALA A 87 0.75 0.37 -9.67
CA ALA A 87 0.91 -0.72 -10.62
C ALA A 87 2.24 -1.41 -10.34
N SER A 88 2.21 -2.74 -10.33
CA SER A 88 3.40 -3.57 -10.17
C SER A 88 3.65 -4.39 -11.41
N GLY A 89 4.92 -4.56 -11.76
CA GLY A 89 5.35 -5.49 -12.81
C GLY A 89 6.70 -6.09 -12.45
N GLY A 90 6.87 -7.39 -12.66
CA GLY A 90 8.12 -8.05 -12.33
C GLY A 90 8.23 -9.48 -12.82
N ILE A 91 9.37 -10.08 -12.50
CA ILE A 91 9.61 -11.51 -12.67
C ILE A 91 9.38 -12.18 -11.32
N GLY A 92 8.46 -13.12 -11.26
CA GLY A 92 8.08 -13.79 -10.01
C GLY A 92 7.68 -15.24 -10.25
N LEU A 93 8.21 -16.15 -9.45
CA LEU A 93 7.84 -17.57 -9.47
C LEU A 93 6.50 -17.76 -8.76
N GLY A 94 5.46 -18.11 -9.52
CA GLY A 94 4.16 -18.43 -8.95
C GLY A 94 3.03 -18.42 -9.96
N LEU A 95 1.95 -19.13 -9.64
CA LEU A 95 0.71 -19.13 -10.41
C LEU A 95 -0.43 -18.70 -9.49
N GLY A 96 -1.24 -17.75 -9.96
CA GLY A 96 -2.48 -17.36 -9.31
C GLY A 96 -2.59 -15.87 -9.01
N VAL A 97 -3.78 -15.50 -8.55
CA VAL A 97 -4.10 -14.14 -8.08
C VAL A 97 -3.82 -14.08 -6.59
N LYS A 98 -3.05 -13.07 -6.18
CA LYS A 98 -2.81 -12.76 -4.77
C LYS A 98 -3.50 -11.44 -4.46
N ASP A 99 -4.51 -11.50 -3.60
CA ASP A 99 -5.09 -10.31 -2.99
C ASP A 99 -4.33 -10.00 -1.71
N PHE A 100 -3.84 -8.76 -1.58
CA PHE A 100 -3.26 -8.28 -0.35
C PHE A 100 -3.57 -6.81 -0.11
N ARG A 101 -3.42 -6.39 1.15
CA ARG A 101 -3.50 -4.99 1.56
C ARG A 101 -2.13 -4.56 2.06
N GLY A 102 -1.65 -3.42 1.59
CA GLY A 102 -0.42 -2.80 2.08
C GLY A 102 -0.76 -1.61 2.97
N VAL A 103 -0.23 -1.60 4.19
CA VAL A 103 -0.29 -0.44 5.08
C VAL A 103 1.12 0.12 5.25
N PHE A 104 1.38 1.24 4.58
CA PHE A 104 2.63 1.98 4.73
C PHE A 104 2.51 2.96 5.89
N VAL A 105 3.56 3.05 6.68
CA VAL A 105 3.65 3.94 7.83
C VAL A 105 4.87 4.82 7.68
N PHE A 106 4.67 6.13 7.81
CA PHE A 106 5.72 7.12 7.59
C PHE A 106 6.08 7.77 8.91
N ASP A 107 7.32 7.58 9.36
CA ASP A 107 7.78 8.13 10.64
C ASP A 107 7.76 9.66 10.63
N THR A 108 8.07 10.28 9.48
CA THR A 108 8.21 11.74 9.36
C THR A 108 7.36 12.32 8.23
N LYS A 109 7.07 13.62 8.35
CA LYS A 109 6.28 14.38 7.37
C LYS A 109 6.99 14.43 6.01
N GLU A 110 8.32 14.53 6.02
CA GLU A 110 9.14 14.58 4.81
C GLU A 110 9.02 13.28 4.01
N ARG A 111 9.00 12.12 4.69
CA ARG A 111 8.80 10.82 4.01
C ARG A 111 7.41 10.67 3.43
N LEU A 112 6.39 11.10 4.17
CA LEU A 112 5.01 11.14 3.69
C LEU A 112 4.88 12.04 2.45
N ASP A 113 5.41 13.25 2.52
CA ASP A 113 5.30 14.24 1.43
C ASP A 113 6.08 13.81 0.19
N TRP A 114 7.26 13.22 0.38
CA TRP A 114 8.02 12.64 -0.72
C TRP A 114 7.22 11.53 -1.41
N PHE A 115 6.65 10.59 -0.65
CA PHE A 115 5.82 9.51 -1.20
C PHE A 115 4.62 10.03 -1.98
N VAL A 116 3.95 11.05 -1.46
CA VAL A 116 2.78 11.65 -2.11
C VAL A 116 3.16 12.40 -3.38
N ASN A 117 4.24 13.17 -3.37
CA ASN A 117 4.59 14.10 -4.46
C ASN A 117 5.46 13.47 -5.56
N GLU A 118 6.50 12.75 -5.16
CA GLU A 118 7.41 12.08 -6.09
C GLU A 118 6.90 10.68 -6.48
N GLY A 119 6.02 10.12 -5.66
CA GLY A 119 5.60 8.73 -5.80
C GLY A 119 6.67 7.77 -5.30
N TRP A 120 6.61 6.55 -5.80
CA TRP A 120 7.61 5.51 -5.55
C TRP A 120 7.73 4.69 -6.82
N ASP A 121 8.93 4.37 -7.28
CA ASP A 121 9.18 3.55 -8.46
C ASP A 121 10.42 2.67 -8.29
N ALA A 122 10.72 1.81 -9.27
CA ALA A 122 11.86 0.89 -9.24
C ALA A 122 13.20 1.52 -8.79
N SER A 123 13.48 2.77 -9.20
CA SER A 123 14.71 3.48 -8.82
C SER A 123 14.67 3.95 -7.37
N GLY A 124 13.53 4.47 -6.92
CA GLY A 124 13.30 4.85 -5.53
C GLY A 124 13.41 3.67 -4.58
N GLN A 125 12.96 2.48 -4.97
CA GLN A 125 13.07 1.26 -4.13
C GLN A 125 14.49 0.72 -4.06
N ALA A 126 15.27 0.81 -5.15
CA ALA A 126 16.67 0.41 -5.11
C ALA A 126 17.49 1.30 -4.16
N ASP A 127 17.31 2.63 -4.26
CA ASP A 127 17.95 3.59 -3.35
C ASP A 127 17.46 3.42 -1.90
N ALA A 128 16.16 3.20 -1.71
CA ALA A 128 15.58 2.95 -0.40
C ALA A 128 16.10 1.66 0.25
N ALA A 129 16.17 0.56 -0.49
CA ALA A 129 16.67 -0.73 0.00
C ALA A 129 18.16 -0.64 0.36
N ALA A 130 18.97 0.09 -0.41
CA ALA A 130 20.37 0.32 -0.08
C ALA A 130 20.56 1.14 1.22
N LYS A 131 19.60 2.00 1.55
CA LYS A 131 19.62 2.85 2.76
C LYS A 131 18.91 2.22 3.95
N ALA A 132 18.01 1.26 3.71
CA ALA A 132 17.37 0.47 4.75
C ALA A 132 18.41 -0.47 5.36
N SER A 133 19.01 -0.08 6.49
CA SER A 133 19.81 -1.01 7.30
C SER A 133 18.88 -2.02 7.98
N ASP A 134 19.35 -3.25 8.18
CA ASP A 134 18.71 -4.37 8.90
C ASP A 134 18.37 -4.04 10.37
N LYS A 135 17.53 -3.04 10.60
CA LYS A 135 16.98 -2.76 11.89
C LYS A 135 15.69 -3.57 11.97
N GLY A 136 15.76 -4.71 12.65
CA GLY A 136 14.57 -5.29 13.28
C GLY A 136 13.98 -4.24 14.22
N GLY A 137 13.11 -3.38 13.66
CA GLY A 137 12.72 -2.10 14.24
C GLY A 137 11.54 -2.20 15.19
N ALA A 138 11.21 -1.06 15.81
CA ALA A 138 10.08 -0.87 16.72
C ALA A 138 8.70 -1.23 16.13
N TRP A 139 8.65 -1.50 14.82
CA TRP A 139 7.48 -1.87 14.05
C TRP A 139 7.38 -3.39 13.87
N ALA A 140 7.17 -4.12 14.98
CA ALA A 140 6.92 -5.56 14.93
C ALA A 140 5.83 -5.88 13.88
N GLY A 141 6.08 -6.93 13.08
CA GLY A 141 5.19 -7.39 12.01
C GLY A 141 5.21 -6.57 10.70
N ALA A 142 5.95 -5.46 10.65
CA ALA A 142 6.21 -4.71 9.41
C ALA A 142 7.61 -5.01 8.90
N VAL A 143 7.83 -4.73 7.61
CA VAL A 143 9.15 -4.67 7.01
C VAL A 143 9.54 -3.24 6.70
N ASP A 144 10.82 -2.92 6.88
CA ASP A 144 11.36 -1.61 6.52
C ASP A 144 11.60 -1.56 5.01
N VAL A 145 10.87 -0.70 4.30
CA VAL A 145 10.96 -0.59 2.84
C VAL A 145 11.80 0.61 2.38
N ALA A 146 11.96 1.59 3.27
CA ALA A 146 12.92 2.69 3.17
C ALA A 146 13.23 3.19 4.59
N PRO A 147 14.28 4.01 4.80
CA PRO A 147 14.52 4.63 6.09
C PRO A 147 13.32 5.47 6.57
N GLY A 148 12.69 5.05 7.67
CA GLY A 148 11.50 5.68 8.24
C GLY A 148 10.19 5.41 7.48
N VAL A 149 10.17 4.36 6.65
CA VAL A 149 8.96 3.87 5.97
C VAL A 149 8.81 2.38 6.20
N HIS A 150 7.70 2.00 6.84
CA HIS A 150 7.42 0.64 7.29
C HIS A 150 6.19 0.11 6.55
N LEU A 151 6.20 -1.16 6.14
CA LEU A 151 5.12 -1.80 5.41
C LEU A 151 4.59 -3.01 6.17
N TYR A 152 3.32 -2.95 6.55
CA TYR A 152 2.54 -4.13 6.90
C TYR A 152 1.89 -4.69 5.64
N GLN A 153 2.16 -5.95 5.32
CA GLN A 153 1.47 -6.65 4.23
C GLN A 153 0.48 -7.67 4.81
N ILE A 154 -0.80 -7.45 4.55
CA ILE A 154 -1.90 -8.26 5.06
C ILE A 154 -2.44 -9.10 3.91
N THR A 155 -2.48 -10.41 4.09
CA THR A 155 -3.06 -11.39 3.16
C THR A 155 -4.30 -12.02 3.79
N GLU A 156 -5.05 -12.82 3.03
CA GLU A 156 -6.17 -13.61 3.57
C GLU A 156 -5.75 -14.48 4.78
N ASN A 157 -4.52 -15.00 4.76
CA ASN A 157 -3.98 -15.89 5.79
C ASN A 157 -3.30 -15.14 6.96
N GLY A 158 -3.31 -13.80 6.98
CA GLY A 158 -2.63 -12.99 8.00
C GLY A 158 -1.46 -12.17 7.46
N LEU A 159 -0.51 -11.78 8.32
CA LEU A 159 0.64 -10.95 7.93
C LEU A 159 1.67 -11.73 7.11
N ALA A 160 2.12 -11.13 6.02
CA ALA A 160 3.25 -11.60 5.23
C ALA A 160 4.53 -10.84 5.63
N LEU A 161 5.50 -11.56 6.18
CA LEU A 161 6.79 -10.99 6.64
C LEU A 161 7.84 -10.86 5.53
N GLN A 162 7.50 -11.19 4.29
CA GLN A 162 8.37 -11.10 3.11
C GLN A 162 7.77 -10.12 2.10
N ALA A 163 7.40 -8.92 2.54
CA ALA A 163 6.86 -7.93 1.63
C ALA A 163 7.97 -7.34 0.76
N THR A 164 7.83 -7.47 -0.56
CA THR A 164 8.70 -6.82 -1.53
C THR A 164 7.88 -5.81 -2.32
N VAL A 165 8.28 -4.54 -2.25
CA VAL A 165 7.69 -3.48 -3.10
C VAL A 165 8.30 -3.46 -4.49
N GLN A 166 9.37 -4.21 -4.75
CA GLN A 166 10.12 -4.23 -6.01
C GLN A 166 9.22 -4.33 -7.26
N GLY A 167 9.51 -3.51 -8.27
CA GLY A 167 8.74 -3.43 -9.50
C GLY A 167 7.39 -2.70 -9.38
N THR A 168 7.12 -2.04 -8.24
CA THR A 168 5.85 -1.32 -8.02
C THR A 168 6.02 0.19 -8.12
N LYS A 169 5.16 0.81 -8.91
CA LYS A 169 5.01 2.26 -9.01
C LYS A 169 3.80 2.74 -8.22
N PHE A 170 3.93 3.85 -7.51
CA PHE A 170 2.86 4.55 -6.78
C PHE A 170 2.78 6.01 -7.24
N TRP A 171 1.57 6.53 -7.47
CA TRP A 171 1.36 7.93 -7.91
C TRP A 171 -0.02 8.44 -7.51
N LYS A 172 -0.23 9.77 -7.51
CA LYS A 172 -1.53 10.38 -7.20
C LYS A 172 -2.57 10.01 -8.24
N ASP A 173 -3.79 9.76 -7.79
CA ASP A 173 -4.93 9.61 -8.69
C ASP A 173 -5.44 11.00 -9.10
N SER A 174 -5.27 11.39 -10.37
CA SER A 174 -5.69 12.71 -10.84
C SER A 174 -7.20 12.92 -10.87
N GLU A 175 -8.00 11.84 -10.91
CA GLU A 175 -9.46 11.93 -10.96
C GLU A 175 -10.06 12.07 -9.56
N LEU A 176 -9.34 11.58 -8.54
CA LEU A 176 -9.80 11.56 -7.16
C LEU A 176 -9.20 12.65 -6.26
N ASN A 177 -8.29 13.51 -6.73
CA ASN A 177 -7.71 14.60 -5.92
C ASN A 177 -8.12 15.96 -6.46
#